data_AF-A0AA87B0I5-F1
#
_entry.id   AF-A0AA87B0I5-F1
#
_cell.length_a   1.000
_cell.length_b   1.000
_cell.length_c   1.000
_cell.angle_alpha   90.00
_cell.angle_beta   90.00
_cell.angle_gamma   90.00
#
_symmetry.space_group_name_H-M   'P 1'
#
loop_
_entity.id
_entity.type
_entity.pdbx_description
1 polymer ?
#
loop_
_entity_poly.entity_id
_entity_poly.type
_entity_poly.pdbx_seq_one_letter_code
_entity_poly.pdbx_strand_id
1 'polypeptide(L)'
;MARVTVEDCIDKVDNRFELVLLASHRARQISQGSSITVDRDNDKNPVVALREIADETLSPDDLKEDLIHSLQKHVEVDEPEPDPVTLAASAADGEDDDQPETVTFDQMSEEELLAGIEGLVPPEKNDDY
;
A
#
# COMPACT_ATOMS: atom_id res chain seq x y z
N MET A 1 -39.86 14.11 -1.69
CA MET A 1 -39.33 13.20 -2.73
C MET A 1 -38.87 14.08 -3.87
N ALA A 2 -37.62 14.51 -3.77
CA ALA A 2 -37.00 15.33 -4.79
C ALA A 2 -36.83 14.50 -6.06
N ARG A 3 -37.10 15.13 -7.21
CA ARG A 3 -36.85 14.52 -8.51
C ARG A 3 -35.38 14.73 -8.86
N VAL A 4 -34.53 13.75 -8.56
CA VAL A 4 -33.15 13.73 -9.06
C VAL A 4 -33.15 13.13 -10.46
N THR A 5 -32.43 13.75 -11.40
CA THR A 5 -32.26 13.20 -12.74
C THR A 5 -30.88 12.58 -12.87
N VAL A 6 -30.75 11.59 -13.75
CA VAL A 6 -29.45 10.94 -13.99
C VAL A 6 -28.47 11.93 -14.65
N GLU A 7 -29.00 12.93 -15.35
CA GLU A 7 -28.24 14.01 -16.00
C GLU A 7 -27.42 14.79 -14.97
N ASP A 8 -28.00 15.08 -13.80
CA ASP A 8 -27.32 15.81 -12.71
C ASP A 8 -26.07 15.09 -12.18
N CYS A 9 -26.02 13.76 -12.34
CA CYS A 9 -24.94 12.91 -11.84
C CYS A 9 -23.91 12.53 -12.93
N ILE A 10 -24.32 12.46 -14.19
CA ILE A 10 -23.44 12.05 -15.30
C ILE A 10 -22.32 13.07 -15.54
N ASP A 11 -22.56 14.35 -15.28
CA ASP A 11 -21.53 15.40 -15.39
C ASP A 11 -20.38 15.21 -14.37
N LYS A 12 -20.59 14.40 -13.32
CA LYS A 12 -19.61 14.13 -12.26
C LYS A 12 -18.99 12.74 -12.40
N VAL A 13 -19.75 11.79 -12.94
CA VAL A 13 -19.32 10.41 -13.19
C VAL A 13 -19.74 10.01 -14.59
N ASP A 14 -18.80 10.05 -15.52
CA ASP A 14 -19.04 9.80 -16.95
C ASP A 14 -19.65 8.41 -17.21
N ASN A 15 -19.23 7.41 -16.42
CA ASN A 15 -19.69 6.04 -16.56
C ASN A 15 -20.95 5.79 -15.71
N ARG A 16 -22.08 5.58 -16.38
CA ARG A 16 -23.37 5.28 -15.74
C ARG A 16 -23.36 4.02 -14.88
N PHE A 17 -22.58 3.00 -15.23
CA PHE A 17 -22.47 1.79 -14.40
C PHE A 17 -21.65 2.06 -13.14
N GLU A 18 -20.60 2.86 -13.25
CA GLU A 18 -19.79 3.29 -12.11
C GLU A 18 -20.62 4.16 -11.16
N LEU A 19 -21.40 5.10 -11.68
CA LEU A 19 -22.34 5.90 -10.90
C LEU A 19 -23.28 5.02 -10.06
N VAL A 20 -23.87 3.99 -10.67
CA VAL A 20 -24.76 3.06 -9.96
C VAL A 20 -24.01 2.31 -8.85
N LEU A 21 -22.76 1.91 -9.11
CA LEU A 21 -21.92 1.20 -8.15
C LEU A 21 -21.57 2.09 -6.94
N LEU A 22 -21.09 3.31 -7.19
CA LEU A 22 -20.72 4.29 -6.16
C LEU A 22 -21.94 4.71 -5.34
N ALA A 23 -23.06 5.06 -5.98
CA ALA A 23 -24.29 5.41 -5.28
C ALA A 23 -24.84 4.25 -4.44
N SER A 24 -24.71 3.01 -4.92
CA SER A 24 -25.09 1.81 -4.15
C SER A 24 -24.21 1.60 -2.92
N HIS A 25 -22.89 1.78 -3.07
CA HIS A 25 -21.94 1.71 -1.96
C HIS A 25 -22.27 2.77 -0.90
N ARG A 26 -22.42 4.02 -1.33
CA ARG A 26 -22.76 5.14 -0.45
C ARG A 26 -24.11 4.93 0.26
N ALA A 27 -25.13 4.46 -0.45
CA ALA A 27 -26.43 4.16 0.15
C ALA A 27 -26.35 3.07 1.24
N ARG A 28 -25.44 2.09 1.10
CA ARG A 28 -25.19 1.09 2.16
C ARG A 28 -24.51 1.72 3.37
N GLN A 29 -23.52 2.59 3.18
CA GLN A 29 -22.89 3.32 4.29
C GLN A 29 -23.93 4.13 5.09
N ILE A 30 -24.82 4.85 4.40
CA ILE A 30 -25.93 5.58 5.05
C ILE A 30 -26.85 4.62 5.80
N SER A 31 -27.14 3.45 5.21
CA SER A 31 -27.97 2.42 5.86
C SER A 31 -27.31 1.83 7.12
N GLN A 32 -25.98 1.85 7.20
CA GLN A 32 -25.20 1.44 8.37
C GLN A 32 -25.05 2.56 9.42
N GLY A 33 -25.62 3.74 9.16
CA GLY A 33 -25.61 4.87 10.09
C GLY A 33 -24.59 5.97 9.76
N SER A 34 -23.94 5.95 8.59
CA SER A 34 -23.10 7.06 8.13
C SER A 34 -23.93 8.35 8.03
N SER A 35 -23.36 9.47 8.47
CA SER A 35 -23.99 10.79 8.40
C SER A 35 -24.19 11.22 6.95
N ILE A 36 -25.33 11.83 6.68
CA ILE A 36 -25.64 12.45 5.39
C ILE A 36 -25.19 13.91 5.38
N THR A 37 -24.80 14.40 4.22
CA THR A 37 -24.32 15.77 3.99
C THR A 37 -25.38 16.68 3.37
N VAL A 38 -26.48 16.10 2.90
CA VAL A 38 -27.63 16.80 2.29
C VAL A 38 -28.90 16.57 3.10
N ASP A 39 -29.84 17.52 3.01
CA ASP A 39 -31.13 17.44 3.71
C ASP A 39 -32.02 16.31 3.19
N ARG A 40 -32.54 15.53 4.15
CA ARG A 40 -33.36 14.36 3.88
C ARG A 40 -34.82 14.75 3.60
N ASP A 41 -35.15 14.97 2.33
CA ASP A 41 -36.53 15.29 1.87
C ASP A 41 -37.42 14.04 1.73
N ASN A 42 -37.55 13.26 2.81
CA ASN A 42 -38.20 11.93 2.80
C ASN A 42 -37.62 10.95 1.75
N ASP A 43 -36.42 11.23 1.26
CA ASP A 43 -35.74 10.44 0.25
C ASP A 43 -35.17 9.15 0.85
N LYS A 44 -35.17 8.09 0.04
CA LYS A 44 -34.53 6.81 0.38
C LYS A 44 -33.02 6.94 0.21
N ASN A 45 -32.24 6.10 0.91
CA ASN A 45 -30.77 6.16 0.89
C ASN A 45 -30.14 6.20 -0.51
N PRO A 46 -30.64 5.45 -1.53
CA PRO A 46 -30.10 5.57 -2.89
C PRO A 46 -30.30 6.96 -3.51
N VAL A 47 -31.44 7.61 -3.26
CA VAL A 47 -31.73 8.95 -3.79
C VAL A 47 -30.91 10.00 -3.06
N VAL A 48 -30.75 9.86 -1.74
CA VAL A 48 -29.85 10.72 -0.95
C VAL A 48 -28.41 10.62 -1.46
N ALA A 49 -27.91 9.40 -1.70
CA ALA A 49 -26.56 9.19 -2.24
C ALA A 49 -26.36 9.86 -3.62
N LEU A 50 -27.33 9.74 -4.52
CA LEU A 50 -27.28 10.41 -5.83
C LEU A 50 -27.28 11.94 -5.69
N ARG A 51 -28.02 12.49 -4.71
CA ARG A 51 -28.02 13.93 -4.42
C ARG A 51 -26.67 14.39 -3.84
N GLU A 52 -26.06 13.64 -2.94
CA GLU A 52 -24.71 13.96 -2.44
C GLU A 52 -23.66 14.01 -3.56
N ILE A 53 -23.77 13.11 -4.56
CA ILE A 53 -22.91 13.11 -5.75
C ILE A 53 -23.23 14.30 -6.68
N ALA A 54 -24.52 14.58 -6.92
CA ALA A 54 -24.94 15.68 -7.79
C ALA A 54 -24.61 17.06 -7.23
N ASP A 55 -24.72 17.22 -5.89
CA ASP A 55 -24.43 18.45 -5.15
C ASP A 55 -22.92 18.58 -4.82
N GLU A 56 -22.09 17.63 -5.25
CA GLU A 56 -20.62 17.59 -5.04
C GLU A 56 -20.21 17.70 -3.56
N THR A 57 -21.10 17.32 -2.62
CA THR A 57 -20.78 17.26 -1.20
C THR A 57 -19.86 16.10 -0.85
N LEU A 58 -19.80 15.11 -1.75
CA LEU A 58 -18.87 13.99 -1.72
C LEU A 58 -18.18 13.86 -3.07
N SER A 59 -16.86 13.70 -3.04
CA SER A 59 -16.06 13.40 -4.23
C SER A 59 -16.36 11.97 -4.73
N PRO A 60 -16.66 11.77 -6.02
CA PRO A 60 -16.79 10.43 -6.60
C PRO A 60 -15.51 9.60 -6.49
N ASP A 61 -14.35 10.25 -6.55
CA ASP A 61 -13.05 9.60 -6.44
C ASP A 61 -12.83 9.07 -5.01
N ASP A 62 -13.19 9.84 -3.99
CA ASP A 62 -13.09 9.39 -2.59
C ASP A 62 -14.02 8.20 -2.33
N LEU A 63 -15.24 8.24 -2.86
CA LEU A 63 -16.19 7.13 -2.78
C LEU A 63 -15.68 5.86 -3.47
N LYS A 64 -14.88 6.01 -4.52
CA LYS A 64 -14.27 4.91 -5.27
C LYS A 64 -13.13 4.30 -4.49
N GLU A 65 -12.24 5.10 -3.92
CA GLU A 65 -11.15 4.61 -3.06
C GLU A 65 -11.72 3.91 -1.82
N ASP A 66 -12.73 4.50 -1.17
CA ASP A 66 -13.45 3.87 -0.06
C ASP A 66 -14.04 2.51 -0.44
N LEU A 67 -14.65 2.42 -1.63
CA LEU A 67 -15.22 1.18 -2.14
C LEU A 67 -14.12 0.13 -2.37
N ILE A 68 -12.99 0.51 -2.98
CA ILE A 68 -11.86 -0.37 -3.20
C ILE A 68 -11.34 -0.91 -1.86
N HIS A 69 -11.09 -0.03 -0.90
CA HIS A 69 -10.63 -0.42 0.44
C HIS A 69 -11.62 -1.33 1.17
N SER A 70 -12.94 -1.10 1.01
CA SER A 70 -13.96 -1.95 1.63
C SER A 70 -13.92 -3.42 1.15
N LEU A 71 -13.39 -3.65 -0.06
CA LEU A 71 -13.28 -4.97 -0.69
C LEU A 71 -11.92 -5.64 -0.40
N GLN A 72 -10.86 -4.86 -0.13
CA GLN A 72 -9.51 -5.34 0.17
C GLN A 72 -9.35 -5.84 1.62
N LYS A 73 -10.11 -6.88 2.01
CA LYS A 73 -10.10 -7.39 3.40
C LYS A 73 -8.89 -8.24 3.80
N HIS A 74 -8.12 -8.74 2.83
CA HIS A 74 -6.91 -9.52 3.06
C HIS A 74 -5.82 -8.99 2.14
N VAL A 75 -5.00 -8.09 2.68
CA VAL A 75 -3.72 -7.73 2.06
C VAL A 75 -2.72 -8.73 2.61
N GLU A 76 -2.22 -9.63 1.77
CA GLU A 76 -1.10 -10.48 2.15
C GLU A 76 0.06 -9.55 2.50
N VAL A 77 0.50 -9.60 3.75
CA VAL A 77 1.71 -8.90 4.17
C VAL A 77 2.83 -9.65 3.47
N ASP A 78 3.45 -9.01 2.50
CA ASP A 78 4.68 -9.48 1.88
C ASP A 78 5.75 -9.41 2.98
N GLU A 79 5.88 -10.49 3.75
CA GLU A 79 6.97 -10.59 4.71
C GLU A 79 8.27 -10.49 3.92
N PRO A 80 9.19 -9.61 4.32
CA PRO A 80 10.48 -9.54 3.64
C PRO A 80 11.10 -10.93 3.72
N GLU A 81 11.51 -11.48 2.56
CA GLU A 81 12.29 -12.71 2.55
C GLU A 81 13.46 -12.51 3.52
N PRO A 82 13.68 -13.47 4.44
CA PRO A 82 14.75 -13.31 5.41
C PRO A 82 16.07 -13.23 4.65
N ASP A 83 16.77 -12.11 4.84
CA ASP A 83 18.09 -11.92 4.25
C ASP A 83 18.99 -13.14 4.57
N PRO A 84 19.89 -13.53 3.65
CA PRO A 84 20.74 -14.71 3.84
C PRO A 84 21.57 -14.64 5.14
N VAL A 85 21.86 -13.44 5.63
CA VAL A 85 22.52 -13.19 6.92
C VAL A 85 21.67 -13.60 8.14
N THR A 86 20.36 -13.36 8.13
CA THR A 86 19.45 -13.77 9.21
C THR A 86 19.21 -15.28 9.18
N LEU A 87 19.11 -15.87 8.00
CA LEU A 87 19.03 -17.33 7.83
C LEU A 87 20.31 -18.03 8.33
N ALA A 88 21.49 -17.50 7.99
CA ALA A 88 22.77 -18.07 8.43
C ALA A 88 22.96 -17.97 9.96
N ALA A 89 22.55 -16.86 10.58
CA ALA A 89 22.59 -16.71 12.03
C ALA A 89 21.64 -17.69 12.75
N SER A 90 20.44 -17.92 12.20
CA SER A 90 19.48 -18.86 12.79
C SER A 90 19.89 -20.33 12.66
N ALA A 91 20.71 -20.68 11.67
CA ALA A 91 21.25 -22.03 11.48
C ALA A 91 22.45 -22.33 12.41
N ALA A 92 23.06 -21.31 13.03
CA ALA A 92 24.21 -21.45 13.91
C ALA A 92 23.83 -21.71 15.39
N ASP A 93 22.57 -21.55 15.78
CA ASP A 93 22.06 -21.77 17.14
C ASP A 93 21.60 -23.24 17.41
N GLY A 94 21.75 -24.13 16.43
CA GLY A 94 21.53 -25.57 16.58
C GLY A 94 22.85 -26.32 16.76
N GLU A 95 23.28 -26.51 18.01
CA GLU A 95 24.40 -27.41 18.34
C GLU A 95 23.99 -28.87 18.05
N ASP A 96 24.64 -29.52 17.08
CA ASP A 96 25.11 -30.90 17.24
C ASP A 96 26.20 -31.26 16.20
N ASP A 97 27.17 -32.01 16.70
CA ASP A 97 28.39 -32.53 16.08
C ASP A 97 28.14 -33.29 14.75
N ASP A 98 29.16 -33.33 13.89
CA ASP A 98 29.42 -34.35 12.85
C ASP A 98 28.79 -34.17 11.42
N GLN A 99 29.47 -33.43 10.52
CA GLN A 99 29.74 -33.76 9.08
C GLN A 99 30.37 -32.62 8.23
N PRO A 100 30.94 -32.90 7.02
CA PRO A 100 32.30 -32.54 6.62
C PRO A 100 32.45 -31.13 6.01
N GLU A 101 33.71 -30.65 6.00
CA GLU A 101 34.20 -29.35 5.53
C GLU A 101 33.29 -28.61 4.53
N THR A 102 32.48 -27.70 5.07
CA THR A 102 31.87 -26.62 4.29
C THR A 102 32.98 -25.60 4.01
N VAL A 103 33.12 -25.22 2.74
CA VAL A 103 34.12 -24.25 2.26
C VAL A 103 34.02 -22.98 3.11
N THR A 104 35.01 -22.76 3.97
CA THR A 104 35.17 -21.52 4.71
C THR A 104 35.50 -20.43 3.68
N PHE A 105 34.50 -19.62 3.31
CA PHE A 105 34.80 -18.33 2.72
C PHE A 105 35.60 -17.56 3.78
N ASP A 106 36.87 -17.33 3.47
CA ASP A 106 37.87 -16.72 4.30
C ASP A 106 37.35 -15.39 4.86
N GLN A 107 36.86 -15.41 6.10
CA GLN A 107 36.52 -14.21 6.85
C GLN A 107 37.83 -13.59 7.29
N MET A 108 38.45 -12.79 6.43
CA MET A 108 39.57 -11.95 6.85
C MET A 108 39.07 -11.01 7.95
N SER A 109 39.72 -11.03 9.10
CA SER A 109 39.37 -10.14 10.20
C SER A 109 39.62 -8.68 9.80
N GLU A 110 38.91 -7.73 10.43
CA GLU A 110 39.03 -6.30 10.13
C GLU A 110 40.49 -5.80 10.24
N GLU A 111 41.25 -6.40 11.15
CA GLU A 111 42.69 -6.18 11.32
C GLU A 111 43.54 -6.64 10.12
N GLU A 112 43.16 -7.72 9.45
CA GLU A 112 43.87 -8.29 8.29
C GLU A 112 43.59 -7.46 7.02
N LEU A 113 42.36 -6.93 6.89
CA LEU A 113 41.99 -5.93 5.89
C LEU A 113 42.74 -4.60 6.10
N LEU A 114 42.82 -4.12 7.34
CA LEU A 114 43.54 -2.90 7.68
C LEU A 114 45.05 -3.02 7.39
N ALA A 115 45.66 -4.15 7.74
CA ALA A 115 47.07 -4.41 7.46
C ALA A 115 47.37 -4.46 5.95
N GLY A 116 46.46 -5.03 5.15
CA GLY A 116 46.57 -5.05 3.69
C GLY A 116 46.51 -3.65 3.06
N ILE A 117 45.68 -2.75 3.62
CA ILE A 117 45.54 -1.38 3.16
C ILE A 117 46.74 -0.52 3.59
N GLU A 118 47.32 -0.76 4.77
CA GLU A 118 48.45 0.01 5.29
C GLU A 118 49.78 -0.27 4.54
N GLY A 119 49.88 -1.43 3.87
CA GLY A 119 51.00 -1.78 2.98
C GLY A 119 50.93 -1.18 1.57
N LEU A 120 49.80 -0.60 1.18
CA LEU A 120 49.64 0.05 -0.12
C LEU A 120 50.20 1.47 -0.06
N VAL A 121 51.39 1.66 -0.62
CA VAL A 121 51.95 2.99 -0.88
C VAL A 121 50.95 3.78 -1.73
N PRO A 122 50.41 4.91 -1.25
CA PRO A 122 49.50 5.72 -2.03
C PRO A 122 50.16 6.11 -3.36
N PRO A 123 49.49 5.95 -4.51
CA PRO A 123 50.06 6.38 -5.77
C PRO A 123 50.35 7.88 -5.70
N GLU A 124 51.54 8.29 -6.15
CA GLU A 124 51.90 9.71 -6.18
C GLU A 124 50.86 10.48 -6.99
N LYS A 125 50.43 11.60 -6.42
CA LYS A 125 49.49 12.51 -7.04
C LYS A 125 50.16 13.05 -8.31
N ASN A 126 49.75 12.55 -9.47
CA ASN A 126 50.17 13.13 -10.74
C ASN A 126 49.47 14.48 -10.90
N ASP A 127 50.17 15.56 -10.51
CA ASP A 127 49.81 16.95 -10.81
C ASP A 127 50.14 17.27 -12.29
N ASP A 128 49.54 16.52 -13.23
CA ASP A 128 49.56 16.82 -14.67
C ASP A 128 48.14 16.75 -15.25
N TYR A 129 47.28 17.70 -14.86
CA TYR A 129 46.60 18.72 -15.70
C TYR A 129 45.48 19.42 -14.93
#